data_AF-A0A345R4C4-F1
#
_entry.id   AF-A0A345R4C4-F1
#
_cell.length_a   1.000
_cell.length_b   1.000
_cell.length_c   1.000
_cell.angle_alpha   90.00
_cell.angle_beta   90.00
_cell.angle_gamma   90.00
#
_symmetry.space_group_name_H-M   'P 1'
#
loop_
_entity.id
_entity.type
_entity.pdbx_description
1 polymer ?
#
loop_
_entity_poly.entity_id
_entity_poly.type
_entity_poly.pdbx_seq_one_letter_code
_entity_poly.pdbx_strand_id
1 'polypeptide(L)'
;MTDTQTHSRSAAHASNMLVIVETALFAKDRLPAVGRNPHGQDVASFHLAARPGGWAPTITFKGGSAGSPAKIYPSKKEAFLAGAGTLCRILSGSKKLPFVVEGDMLMVAGYGTGGFPGIFMMKMPAPWI
;
A
#
# COMPACT_ATOMS: atom_id res chain seq x y z
N MET A 1 -0.93 -27.66 30.66
CA MET A 1 -0.49 -28.15 29.34
C MET A 1 -1.58 -27.82 28.35
N THR A 2 -1.20 -27.15 27.26
CA THR A 2 -1.91 -26.97 25.96
C THR A 2 -3.35 -26.45 26.05
N ASP A 3 -3.65 -25.21 25.67
CA ASP A 3 -3.77 -24.81 24.27
C ASP A 3 -3.88 -23.28 24.15
N THR A 4 -2.82 -22.57 23.75
CA THR A 4 -2.95 -21.17 23.28
C THR A 4 -1.74 -20.79 22.42
N GLN A 5 -1.52 -21.47 21.29
CA GLN A 5 -0.48 -21.01 20.35
C GLN A 5 -0.79 -21.22 18.87
N THR A 6 -2.03 -21.62 18.53
CA THR A 6 -2.41 -21.90 17.13
C THR A 6 -3.10 -20.72 16.45
N HIS A 7 -3.55 -19.69 17.19
CA HIS A 7 -4.26 -18.55 16.60
C HIS A 7 -3.41 -17.29 16.35
N SER A 8 -2.17 -17.22 16.85
CA SER A 8 -1.40 -15.97 16.83
C SER A 8 -0.41 -15.80 15.68
N ARG A 9 -0.11 -16.86 14.90
CA ARG A 9 0.84 -16.78 13.77
C ARG A 9 0.18 -16.73 12.39
N SER A 10 -1.05 -17.22 12.25
CA SER A 10 -1.71 -17.30 10.93
C SER A 10 -2.49 -16.04 10.53
N ALA A 11 -2.71 -15.09 11.46
CA ALA A 11 -3.44 -13.84 11.22
C ALA A 11 -2.54 -12.59 11.10
N ALA A 12 -1.21 -12.73 11.31
CA ALA A 12 -0.25 -11.63 11.24
C ALA A 12 0.18 -11.24 9.80
N HIS A 13 -0.47 -11.82 8.78
CA HIS A 13 -0.24 -11.54 7.35
C HIS A 13 -1.51 -10.98 6.67
N ALA A 14 -2.38 -10.31 7.41
CA ALA A 14 -3.37 -9.44 6.78
C ALA A 14 -2.60 -8.31 6.06
N SER A 15 -2.53 -8.39 4.74
CA SER A 15 -1.80 -7.42 3.91
C SER A 15 -2.36 -6.02 4.15
N ASN A 16 -1.65 -5.21 4.93
CA ASN A 16 -2.02 -3.82 5.14
C ASN A 16 -1.54 -3.02 3.91
N MET A 17 -2.34 -3.05 2.85
CA MET A 17 -2.02 -2.46 1.55
C MET A 17 -1.65 -0.98 1.63
N LEU A 18 -2.25 -0.23 2.57
CA LEU A 18 -1.89 1.16 2.82
C LEU A 18 -0.44 1.27 3.33
N VAL A 19 -0.10 0.48 4.35
CA VAL A 19 1.26 0.45 4.93
C VAL A 19 2.30 0.06 3.89
N ILE A 20 1.98 -0.84 2.95
CA ILE A 20 2.89 -1.19 1.84
C ILE A 20 3.21 0.05 1.00
N VAL A 21 2.18 0.80 0.60
CA VAL A 21 2.36 2.01 -0.23
C VAL A 21 3.10 3.10 0.54
N GLU A 22 2.73 3.34 1.80
CA GLU A 22 3.38 4.34 2.66
C GLU A 22 4.84 3.99 2.92
N THR A 23 5.15 2.75 3.27
CA THR A 23 6.52 2.27 3.49
C THR A 23 7.35 2.44 2.22
N ALA A 24 6.80 2.09 1.07
CA ALA A 24 7.50 2.24 -0.19
C ALA A 24 7.73 3.72 -0.55
N LEU A 25 6.77 4.61 -0.30
CA LEU A 25 6.94 6.05 -0.49
C LEU A 25 8.00 6.62 0.46
N PHE A 26 7.95 6.24 1.74
CA PHE A 26 8.93 6.65 2.74
C PHE A 26 10.34 6.19 2.38
N ALA A 27 10.50 4.93 1.98
CA ALA A 27 11.77 4.38 1.56
C ALA A 27 12.34 5.12 0.32
N LYS A 28 11.49 5.72 -0.51
CA LYS A 28 11.88 6.51 -1.68
C LYS A 28 12.08 8.00 -1.38
N ASP A 29 12.06 8.40 -0.10
CA ASP A 29 12.09 9.80 0.35
C ASP A 29 10.98 10.65 -0.34
N ARG A 30 9.84 10.02 -0.66
CA ARG A 30 8.66 10.67 -1.28
C ARG A 30 7.60 11.09 -0.28
N LEU A 31 7.81 10.78 0.99
CA LEU A 31 7.06 11.27 2.13
C LEU A 31 8.03 11.97 3.08
N PRO A 32 7.66 13.12 3.65
CA PRO A 32 8.48 13.75 4.68
C PRO A 32 8.60 12.82 5.89
N ALA A 33 9.79 12.74 6.49
CA ALA A 33 10.06 11.86 7.62
C ALA A 33 9.24 12.17 8.89
N VAL A 34 8.55 13.32 8.90
CA VAL A 34 7.74 13.81 10.01
C VAL A 34 6.34 14.20 9.51
N GLY A 35 5.37 13.30 9.72
CA GLY A 35 3.98 13.58 10.12
C GLY A 35 3.11 14.57 9.34
N ARG A 36 3.57 15.14 8.23
CA ARG A 36 2.81 16.10 7.43
C ARG A 36 2.53 15.48 6.08
N ASN A 37 1.31 15.02 5.87
CA ASN A 37 0.80 14.89 4.52
C ASN A 37 0.79 16.31 3.90
N PRO A 38 1.64 16.61 2.90
CA PRO A 38 1.71 17.96 2.32
C PRO A 38 0.41 18.38 1.62
N HIS A 39 -0.53 17.43 1.40
CA HIS A 39 -1.79 17.66 0.70
C HIS A 39 -3.03 17.60 1.60
N GLY A 40 -2.89 17.50 2.92
CA GLY A 40 -4.00 17.66 3.87
C GLY A 40 -5.09 16.59 3.85
N GLN A 41 -4.89 15.47 3.14
CA GLN A 41 -5.86 14.37 3.08
C GLN A 41 -5.37 13.16 3.88
N ASP A 42 -5.77 13.06 5.14
CA ASP A 42 -5.43 11.90 5.97
C ASP A 42 -6.16 10.65 5.45
N VAL A 43 -5.43 9.75 4.79
CA VAL A 43 -5.94 8.44 4.39
C VAL A 43 -6.08 7.57 5.65
N ALA A 44 -7.24 6.94 5.82
CA ALA A 44 -7.54 6.05 6.95
C ALA A 44 -7.36 4.57 6.58
N SER A 45 -7.75 4.16 5.37
CA SER A 45 -7.56 2.78 4.92
C SER A 45 -7.48 2.67 3.41
N PHE A 46 -6.85 1.58 2.97
CA PHE A 46 -6.85 1.13 1.59
C PHE A 46 -7.08 -0.38 1.55
N HIS A 47 -8.11 -0.81 0.83
CA HIS A 47 -8.44 -2.21 0.63
C HIS A 47 -9.06 -2.43 -0.76
N LEU A 48 -9.24 -3.69 -1.14
CA LEU A 48 -9.92 -4.07 -2.38
C LEU A 48 -11.31 -4.61 -2.06
N ALA A 49 -12.34 -3.99 -2.62
CA ALA A 49 -13.71 -4.48 -2.54
C ALA A 49 -14.03 -5.36 -3.75
N ALA A 50 -14.57 -6.56 -3.50
CA ALA A 50 -15.14 -7.37 -4.57
C ALA A 50 -16.40 -6.69 -5.13
N ARG A 51 -16.52 -6.65 -6.45
CA ARG A 51 -17.65 -6.08 -7.18
C ARG A 51 -18.05 -7.03 -8.32
N PRO A 52 -19.29 -6.96 -8.83
CA PRO A 52 -19.65 -7.67 -10.05
C PRO A 52 -18.64 -7.34 -11.18
N GLY A 53 -18.00 -8.36 -11.73
CA GLY A 53 -16.99 -8.18 -12.79
C GLY A 53 -15.56 -7.92 -12.32
N GLY A 54 -15.27 -7.93 -11.01
CA GLY A 54 -13.88 -7.92 -10.51
C GLY A 54 -13.68 -7.21 -9.18
N TRP A 55 -12.65 -6.37 -9.12
CA TRP A 55 -12.14 -5.75 -7.91
C TRP A 55 -12.07 -4.23 -8.05
N ALA A 56 -12.52 -3.51 -7.03
CA ALA A 56 -12.43 -2.06 -6.95
C ALA A 56 -11.50 -1.67 -5.79
N PRO A 57 -10.49 -0.81 -6.02
CA PRO A 57 -9.77 -0.20 -4.92
C PRO A 57 -10.71 0.71 -4.12
N THR A 58 -10.61 0.65 -2.80
CA THR A 58 -11.40 1.48 -1.89
C THR A 58 -10.44 2.19 -0.95
N ILE A 59 -10.42 3.52 -1.06
CA ILE A 59 -9.62 4.39 -0.20
C ILE A 59 -10.58 5.18 0.68
N THR A 60 -10.38 5.13 1.99
CA THR A 60 -11.15 5.93 2.94
C THR A 60 -10.27 7.02 3.53
N PHE A 61 -10.84 8.20 3.74
CA PHE A 61 -10.17 9.31 4.41
C PHE A 61 -10.68 9.44 5.85
N LYS A 62 -9.84 9.94 6.76
CA LYS A 62 -10.29 10.36 8.09
C LYS A 62 -11.38 11.42 7.92
N GLY A 63 -12.52 11.21 8.56
CA GLY A 63 -13.74 12.02 8.33
C GLY A 63 -14.77 11.37 7.41
N GLY A 64 -14.53 10.16 6.90
CA GLY A 64 -15.57 9.29 6.35
C GLY A 64 -15.89 9.44 4.86
N SER A 65 -15.20 10.34 4.14
CA SER A 65 -15.31 10.35 2.68
C SER A 65 -14.59 9.12 2.12
N ALA A 66 -15.31 8.28 1.38
CA ALA A 66 -14.73 7.17 0.63
C ALA A 66 -14.50 7.62 -0.82
N GLY A 67 -13.25 7.62 -1.26
CA GLY A 67 -12.88 7.77 -2.65
C GLY A 67 -12.63 6.41 -3.26
N SER A 68 -13.67 5.69 -3.70
CA SER A 68 -13.48 4.54 -4.59
C SER A 68 -13.30 5.06 -6.02
N PRO A 69 -12.20 4.73 -6.72
CA PRO A 69 -12.16 4.89 -8.17
C PRO A 69 -13.32 4.12 -8.79
N ALA A 70 -14.07 4.75 -9.70
CA ALA A 70 -15.25 4.15 -10.33
C ALA A 70 -14.97 2.90 -11.19
N LYS A 71 -13.70 2.63 -11.48
CA LYS A 71 -13.28 1.54 -12.38
C LYS A 71 -13.15 0.22 -11.63
N ILE A 72 -13.79 -0.81 -12.17
CA ILE A 72 -13.64 -2.21 -11.76
C ILE A 72 -12.51 -2.83 -12.58
N TYR A 73 -11.63 -3.58 -11.91
CA TYR A 73 -10.48 -4.25 -12.52
C TYR A 73 -10.66 -5.77 -12.48
N PRO A 74 -10.24 -6.50 -13.52
CA PRO A 74 -10.42 -7.95 -13.60
C PRO A 74 -9.61 -8.72 -12.54
N SER A 75 -8.49 -8.17 -12.07
CA SER A 75 -7.62 -8.82 -11.08
C SER A 75 -7.38 -7.96 -9.83
N LYS A 76 -7.17 -8.60 -8.68
CA LYS A 76 -6.75 -7.91 -7.44
C LYS A 76 -5.46 -7.11 -7.64
N LYS A 77 -4.52 -7.65 -8.41
CA LYS A 77 -3.24 -7.02 -8.74
C LYS A 77 -3.45 -5.69 -9.47
N GLU A 78 -4.28 -5.67 -10.51
CA GLU A 78 -4.59 -4.43 -11.23
C GLU A 78 -5.33 -3.42 -10.36
N ALA A 79 -6.31 -3.87 -9.57
CA ALA A 79 -7.03 -3.02 -8.64
C ALA A 79 -6.09 -2.39 -7.60
N PHE A 80 -5.15 -3.17 -7.06
CA PHE A 80 -4.13 -2.68 -6.15
C PHE A 80 -3.22 -1.66 -6.80
N LEU A 81 -2.67 -1.94 -7.99
CA LEU A 81 -1.75 -1.02 -8.67
C LEU A 81 -2.41 0.32 -8.98
N ALA A 82 -3.68 0.29 -9.40
CA ALA A 82 -4.47 1.50 -9.62
C ALA A 82 -4.75 2.28 -8.32
N GLY A 83 -5.12 1.57 -7.24
CA GLY A 83 -5.32 2.16 -5.92
C GLY A 83 -4.03 2.77 -5.35
N ALA A 84 -2.91 2.05 -5.45
CA ALA A 84 -1.59 2.52 -5.04
C ALA A 84 -1.14 3.74 -5.85
N GLY A 85 -1.39 3.79 -7.15
CA GLY A 85 -1.10 4.99 -7.96
C GLY A 85 -1.94 6.20 -7.53
N THR A 86 -3.18 5.97 -7.10
CA THR A 86 -4.06 7.00 -6.54
C THR A 86 -3.54 7.49 -5.19
N LEU A 87 -3.15 6.59 -4.30
CA LEU A 87 -2.51 6.91 -3.03
C LEU A 87 -1.20 7.70 -3.23
N CYS A 88 -0.36 7.29 -4.17
CA CYS A 88 0.87 8.02 -4.47
C CYS A 88 0.57 9.46 -4.89
N ARG A 89 -0.47 9.67 -5.70
CA ARG A 89 -0.89 11.01 -6.11
C ARG A 89 -1.41 11.83 -4.94
N ILE A 90 -2.20 11.23 -4.05
CA ILE A 90 -2.72 11.88 -2.85
C ILE A 90 -1.58 12.27 -1.90
N LEU A 91 -0.66 11.35 -1.64
CA LEU A 91 0.34 11.47 -0.59
C LEU A 91 1.61 12.23 -1.00
N SER A 92 2.02 12.11 -2.28
CA SER A 92 3.28 12.67 -2.79
C SER A 92 3.10 13.60 -3.99
N GLY A 93 1.87 13.82 -4.45
CA GLY A 93 1.59 14.57 -5.69
C GLY A 93 1.95 13.81 -6.97
N SER A 94 2.52 12.61 -6.92
CA SER A 94 2.94 11.83 -8.10
C SER A 94 2.19 10.50 -8.24
N LYS A 95 1.70 10.18 -9.45
CA LYS A 95 1.09 8.86 -9.73
C LYS A 95 2.11 7.73 -9.90
N LYS A 96 3.41 8.04 -9.98
CA LYS A 96 4.46 7.05 -10.21
C LYS A 96 4.57 6.14 -9.00
N LEU A 97 4.43 4.83 -9.20
CA LEU A 97 4.58 3.87 -8.11
C LEU A 97 6.02 3.86 -7.55
N PRO A 98 6.19 3.74 -6.22
CA PRO A 98 7.50 3.63 -5.57
C PRO A 98 8.05 2.20 -5.60
N PHE A 99 7.32 1.24 -6.15
CA PHE A 99 7.69 -0.17 -6.27
C PHE A 99 7.46 -0.70 -7.68
N VAL A 100 8.04 -1.86 -7.96
CA VAL A 100 7.76 -2.70 -9.12
C VAL A 100 7.15 -4.03 -8.65
N VAL A 101 6.34 -4.65 -9.50
CA VAL A 101 5.79 -5.99 -9.24
C VAL A 101 6.21 -6.92 -10.36
N GLU A 102 6.98 -7.95 -10.02
CA GLU A 102 7.46 -8.98 -10.94
C GLU A 102 6.92 -10.33 -10.48
N GLY A 103 6.08 -10.97 -11.31
CA GLY A 103 5.31 -12.15 -10.90
C GLY A 103 4.49 -11.86 -9.62
N ASP A 104 4.79 -12.63 -8.58
CA ASP A 104 4.19 -12.55 -7.24
C ASP A 104 5.01 -11.75 -6.23
N MET A 105 6.05 -11.06 -6.68
CA MET A 105 6.97 -10.32 -5.82
C MET A 105 6.82 -8.82 -6.03
N LEU A 106 6.57 -8.09 -4.94
CA LEU A 106 6.66 -6.63 -4.89
C LEU A 106 8.06 -6.23 -4.43
N MET A 107 8.70 -5.33 -5.16
CA MET A 107 10.04 -4.84 -4.85
C MET A 107 10.10 -3.32 -4.75
N VAL A 108 10.79 -2.82 -3.72
CA VAL A 108 11.19 -1.42 -3.59
C VAL A 108 12.71 -1.39 -3.53
N ALA A 109 13.37 -0.71 -4.47
CA ALA A 109 14.82 -0.50 -4.42
C ALA A 109 15.12 0.98 -4.46
N GLY A 110 16.02 1.50 -3.63
CA GLY A 110 16.29 2.93 -3.58
C GLY A 110 17.64 3.26 -2.97
N TYR A 111 17.94 4.54 -2.99
CA TYR A 111 19.03 5.14 -2.21
C TYR A 111 18.37 6.13 -1.27
N GLY A 112 18.38 5.82 0.02
CA GLY A 112 17.75 6.66 1.04
C GLY A 112 18.79 7.45 1.81
N THR A 113 18.41 8.67 2.22
CA THR A 113 19.17 9.44 3.23
C THR A 113 18.45 9.49 4.58
N GLY A 114 17.24 8.91 4.67
CA GLY A 114 16.39 8.80 5.87
C GLY A 114 16.41 7.42 6.54
N GLY A 115 15.24 6.88 6.91
CA GLY A 115 15.10 5.64 7.72
C GLY A 115 15.68 4.35 7.11
N PHE A 116 16.24 4.41 5.89
CA PHE A 116 17.14 3.41 5.31
C PHE A 116 18.34 4.13 4.65
N PRO A 117 19.46 4.34 5.36
CA PRO A 117 20.62 5.02 4.78
C PRO A 117 21.34 4.13 3.75
N GLY A 118 21.64 4.70 2.58
CA GLY A 118 22.38 4.01 1.51
C GLY A 118 21.49 3.24 0.53
N ILE A 119 22.10 2.33 -0.25
CA ILE A 119 21.37 1.47 -1.19
C ILE A 119 20.60 0.43 -0.40
N PHE A 120 19.29 0.33 -0.65
CA PHE A 120 18.44 -0.70 -0.07
C PHE A 120 17.57 -1.37 -1.12
N MET A 121 17.15 -2.60 -0.81
CA MET A 121 16.15 -3.34 -1.57
C MET A 121 15.24 -4.08 -0.60
N MET A 122 13.95 -3.78 -0.64
CA MET A 122 12.89 -4.48 0.07
C MET A 122 12.13 -5.37 -0.90
N LYS A 123 11.90 -6.62 -0.52
CA LYS A 123 11.13 -7.60 -1.29
C LYS A 123 9.98 -8.13 -0.44
N MET A 124 8.80 -8.23 -1.02
CA MET A 124 7.61 -8.76 -0.37
C MET A 124 6.98 -9.82 -1.30
N PRO A 125 7.09 -11.12 -0.96
CA PRO A 125 6.42 -12.18 -1.72
C PRO A 125 4.91 -12.16 -1.46
N ALA A 126 4.13 -12.74 -2.36
CA ALA A 126 2.69 -12.94 -2.15
C ALA A 126 2.40 -13.83 -0.92
N PRO A 127 1.23 -13.67 -0.26
CA PRO A 127 0.20 -12.68 -0.55
C PRO A 127 0.49 -11.31 0.08
N TRP A 128 0.47 -10.26 -0.75
CA TRP A 128 0.56 -8.85 -0.34
C TRP A 128 -0.73 -8.06 -0.69
N ILE A 129 -1.77 -8.76 -1.19
CA ILE A 129 -3.11 -8.30 -1.58
C ILE A 129 -4.20 -9.32 -1.26
#